data_AF-A0AAV8GW42-F1
#
_entry.id   AF-A0AAV8GW42-F1
#
_cell.length_a   1.000
_cell.length_b   1.000
_cell.length_c   1.000
_cell.angle_alpha   90.00
_cell.angle_beta   90.00
_cell.angle_gamma   90.00
#
_symmetry.space_group_name_H-M   'P 1'
#
loop_
_entity.id
_entity.type
_entity.pdbx_description
1 polymer ?
#
loop_
_entity_poly.entity_id
_entity_poly.type
_entity_poly.pdbx_seq_one_letter_code
_entity_poly.pdbx_strand_id
1 'polypeptide(L)'
;MTVSDSPMSLALVTLRGRWFMAYASFLIMSAAGATYIFAIYSKDIKTTLGYDQHDTTLTQQTLNTLGFFKNLGANVGIHAGLIAEVTPTWTILAIGSAMNFFGYFMIYLAITGKSARPHVWQMCLYIAIGANSQAFANTGALVTCVKNFPESRGVVLGLLKGFVGLSGAIFTQLYLAFYGTDSKSLVLLIAWLPAAISAVFLRTIRLMKPARSENEMKTFCSILYISLALAIYLMVAIILQKRFTFNHAEYGVSAAVVLFLLFLPVAVVIKEEIKSYRSKSQLPQNNPQRPKEPISGTDHTATKLTTPADSSIEAKGGLLPRIVKTFKSPKHGEDYTILQALVSIDMIILFIATVFGVGGTLTAIDNMGQIGESLGYPQRSIATFVSLISIWNYAGRVASGFGSEILLSKYKLPRPVLLAFVLLLSCVGHLLIAFGLPFSLYISSVVIGFCFGAAMPLILGIISELFGLKYYSTLYNFGGMASPVGSYLLNVRVAGRLYDREAERQNGKLAGSSEKALTCIGVQCYKHAFLIITAVTVASAVVMLVLAWRTREFYRGDIYAKFREGSESERVDSSLEEKMGEKSDSK
;
A
#
# COMPACT_ATOMS: atom_id res chain seq x y z
N MET A 1 -7.94 -43.54 18.37
CA MET A 1 -6.96 -42.97 19.33
C MET A 1 -6.41 -41.70 18.72
N THR A 2 -6.48 -40.62 19.48
CA THR A 2 -6.38 -39.21 19.08
C THR A 2 -4.94 -38.79 18.78
N VAL A 3 -4.68 -38.29 17.57
CA VAL A 3 -3.41 -37.67 17.21
C VAL A 3 -3.30 -36.30 17.92
N SER A 4 -2.57 -36.29 19.04
CA SER A 4 -1.79 -35.16 19.58
C SER A 4 -2.49 -33.79 19.75
N ASP A 5 -3.29 -33.65 20.82
CA ASP A 5 -3.60 -32.37 21.49
C ASP A 5 -2.43 -31.91 22.39
N SER A 6 -1.20 -31.83 21.85
CA SER A 6 -0.12 -31.17 22.58
C SER A 6 -0.22 -29.65 22.41
N PRO A 7 -0.08 -28.82 23.45
CA PRO A 7 -0.13 -27.36 23.33
C PRO A 7 0.92 -26.82 22.34
N MET A 8 2.00 -27.57 22.14
CA MET A 8 3.04 -27.29 21.16
C MET A 8 2.59 -27.53 19.71
N SER A 9 1.76 -28.56 19.43
CA SER A 9 1.20 -28.76 18.08
C SER A 9 0.22 -27.63 17.73
N LEU A 10 -0.63 -27.23 18.68
CA LEU A 10 -1.59 -26.13 18.49
C LEU A 10 -0.89 -24.78 18.29
N ALA A 11 0.17 -24.50 19.05
CA ALA A 11 0.98 -23.30 18.87
C ALA A 11 1.65 -23.27 17.48
N LEU A 12 2.24 -24.38 17.04
CA LEU A 12 2.84 -24.50 15.71
C LEU A 12 1.81 -24.34 14.59
N VAL A 13 0.63 -24.93 14.72
CA VAL A 13 -0.49 -24.78 13.77
C VAL A 13 -0.93 -23.32 13.71
N THR A 14 -1.09 -22.66 14.85
CA THR A 14 -1.51 -21.25 14.94
C THR A 14 -0.48 -20.33 14.29
N LEU A 15 0.82 -20.49 14.59
CA LEU A 15 1.90 -19.68 14.01
C LEU A 15 2.07 -19.92 12.49
N ARG A 16 1.68 -21.10 12.02
CA ARG A 16 1.67 -21.48 10.59
C ARG A 16 0.37 -21.12 9.89
N GLY A 17 -0.61 -20.59 10.63
CA GLY A 17 -1.94 -20.23 10.17
C GLY A 17 -1.95 -19.01 9.26
N ARG A 18 -2.97 -18.94 8.41
CA ARG A 18 -3.18 -17.83 7.46
C ARG A 18 -3.53 -16.52 8.15
N TRP A 19 -4.26 -16.57 9.26
CA TRP A 19 -4.64 -15.39 10.03
C TRP A 19 -3.45 -14.84 10.79
N PHE A 20 -2.57 -15.70 11.30
CA PHE A 20 -1.32 -15.27 11.91
C PHE A 20 -0.40 -14.60 10.90
N MET A 21 -0.34 -15.11 9.66
CA MET A 21 0.36 -14.45 8.55
C MET A 21 -0.26 -13.08 8.20
N ALA A 22 -1.59 -12.94 8.23
CA ALA A 22 -2.25 -11.65 8.02
C ALA A 22 -1.87 -10.66 9.14
N TYR A 23 -1.85 -11.11 10.39
CA TYR A 23 -1.38 -10.32 11.52
C TYR A 23 0.09 -9.89 11.38
N ALA A 24 0.98 -10.83 11.06
CA ALA A 24 2.39 -10.53 10.80
C ALA A 24 2.54 -9.50 9.67
N SER A 25 1.69 -9.56 8.64
CA SER A 25 1.64 -8.55 7.58
C SER A 25 1.20 -7.18 8.12
N PHE A 26 0.21 -7.10 9.01
CA PHE A 26 -0.17 -5.83 9.65
C PHE A 26 0.99 -5.24 10.47
N LEU A 27 1.73 -6.06 11.22
CA LEU A 27 2.90 -5.61 11.97
C LEU A 27 4.01 -5.09 11.05
N ILE A 28 4.39 -5.83 10.01
CA ILE A 28 5.39 -5.38 9.02
C ILE A 28 4.95 -4.03 8.43
N MET A 29 3.68 -3.90 8.07
CA MET A 29 3.15 -2.69 7.44
C MET A 29 3.06 -1.51 8.41
N SER A 30 2.83 -1.76 9.70
CA SER A 30 2.90 -0.74 10.76
C SER A 30 4.31 -0.20 10.99
N ALA A 31 5.34 -0.94 10.56
CA ALA A 31 6.75 -0.51 10.61
C ALA A 31 7.27 0.01 9.25
N ALA A 32 6.52 -0.13 8.17
CA ALA A 32 6.96 0.17 6.80
C ALA A 32 6.71 1.62 6.34
N GLY A 33 6.76 2.62 7.23
CA GLY A 33 6.58 4.04 6.86
C GLY A 33 7.58 5.00 7.46
N ALA A 34 8.84 4.57 7.54
CA ALA A 34 10.01 5.39 7.81
C ALA A 34 10.11 6.67 6.95
N THR A 35 9.51 6.65 5.75
CA THR A 35 9.49 7.77 4.80
C THR A 35 8.58 8.93 5.23
N TYR A 36 7.59 8.68 6.12
CA TYR A 36 6.68 9.71 6.63
C TYR A 36 7.30 10.57 7.73
N ILE A 37 8.29 10.05 8.44
CA ILE A 37 9.02 10.74 9.51
C ILE A 37 10.31 11.43 9.01
N PHE A 38 10.49 11.51 7.70
CA PHE A 38 11.59 12.24 7.05
C PHE A 38 11.70 13.70 7.49
N ALA A 39 10.58 14.37 7.72
CA ALA A 39 10.59 15.76 8.18
C ALA A 39 11.20 15.95 9.58
N ILE A 40 11.29 14.87 10.39
CA ILE A 40 11.90 14.90 11.71
C ILE A 40 13.42 14.74 11.56
N TYR A 41 13.89 13.64 11.00
CA TYR A 41 15.32 13.36 10.92
C TYR A 41 16.07 14.14 9.83
N SER A 42 15.39 14.68 8.81
CA SER A 42 16.05 15.53 7.80
C SER A 42 16.56 16.85 8.38
N LYS A 43 15.96 17.33 9.47
CA LYS A 43 16.46 18.47 10.23
C LYS A 43 17.82 18.17 10.85
N ASP A 44 18.04 16.96 11.36
CA ASP A 44 19.32 16.57 11.95
C ASP A 44 20.41 16.35 10.90
N ILE A 45 20.03 15.80 9.75
CA ILE A 45 20.91 15.73 8.57
C ILE A 45 21.40 17.14 8.22
N LYS A 46 20.49 18.12 8.20
CA LYS A 46 20.80 19.52 7.94
C LYS A 46 21.72 20.13 8.99
N THR A 47 21.40 19.99 10.27
CA THR A 47 22.18 20.66 11.34
C THR A 47 23.54 20.03 11.55
N THR A 48 23.70 18.73 11.31
CA THR A 48 24.92 18.00 11.71
C THR A 48 25.96 17.86 10.60
N LEU A 49 25.53 17.72 9.34
CA LEU A 49 26.47 17.39 8.24
C LEU A 49 27.03 18.61 7.51
N GLY A 50 26.46 19.81 7.72
CA GLY A 50 27.06 21.10 7.34
C GLY A 50 27.76 21.08 5.99
N TYR A 51 27.05 20.68 4.93
CA TYR A 51 27.59 20.56 3.57
C TYR A 51 27.96 21.94 3.00
N ASP A 52 29.19 22.32 3.32
CA ASP A 52 30.07 23.42 2.90
C ASP A 52 29.82 24.89 3.27
N GLN A 53 30.96 25.49 3.62
CA GLN A 53 31.19 26.80 4.24
C GLN A 53 31.47 27.92 3.21
N HIS A 54 31.27 27.65 1.93
CA HIS A 54 31.34 28.67 0.87
C HIS A 54 29.96 29.11 0.35
N ASP A 55 28.91 28.41 0.78
CA ASP A 55 27.51 28.67 0.44
C ASP A 55 26.75 28.76 1.77
N THR A 56 26.53 29.99 2.25
CA THR A 56 26.03 30.26 3.60
C THR A 56 24.52 29.99 3.66
N THR A 57 24.06 28.77 3.35
CA THR A 57 22.77 28.18 3.67
C THR A 57 22.81 26.69 3.29
N LEU A 58 22.51 25.75 4.20
CA LEU A 58 22.07 24.42 3.76
C LEU A 58 20.68 24.57 3.13
N THR A 59 20.66 24.76 1.81
CA THR A 59 19.51 25.27 1.06
C THR A 59 18.37 24.26 1.06
N GLN A 60 17.14 24.78 0.97
CA GLN A 60 15.93 23.98 0.69
C GLN A 60 16.15 23.03 -0.50
N GLN A 61 17.01 23.40 -1.46
CA GLN A 61 17.39 22.58 -2.61
C GLN A 61 17.99 21.21 -2.25
N THR A 62 18.97 21.13 -1.34
CA THR A 62 19.58 19.83 -0.97
C THR A 62 18.59 18.94 -0.23
N LEU A 63 17.75 19.51 0.64
CA LEU A 63 16.66 18.78 1.30
C LEU A 63 15.59 18.33 0.29
N ASN A 64 15.30 19.14 -0.72
CA ASN A 64 14.41 18.76 -1.82
C ASN A 64 15.02 17.62 -2.64
N THR A 65 16.34 17.62 -2.88
CA THR A 65 17.03 16.51 -3.56
C THR A 65 16.96 15.23 -2.73
N LEU A 66 17.26 15.28 -1.43
CA LEU A 66 17.13 14.14 -0.53
C LEU A 66 15.68 13.63 -0.46
N GLY A 67 14.71 14.56 -0.41
CA GLY A 67 13.28 14.25 -0.47
C GLY A 67 12.84 13.60 -1.78
N PHE A 68 13.41 14.03 -2.91
CA PHE A 68 13.22 13.41 -4.21
C PHE A 68 13.75 11.98 -4.23
N PHE A 69 15.00 11.75 -3.79
CA PHE A 69 15.59 10.40 -3.74
C PHE A 69 14.86 9.48 -2.75
N LYS A 70 14.36 10.02 -1.64
CA LYS A 70 13.45 9.30 -0.74
C LYS A 70 12.18 8.86 -1.46
N ASN A 71 11.51 9.78 -2.16
CA ASN A 71 10.30 9.48 -2.91
C ASN A 71 10.57 8.51 -4.07
N LEU A 72 11.71 8.65 -4.75
CA LEU A 72 12.15 7.73 -5.79
C LEU A 72 12.35 6.33 -5.23
N GLY A 73 13.13 6.19 -4.15
CA GLY A 73 13.33 4.93 -3.45
C GLY A 73 12.01 4.29 -3.02
N ALA A 74 11.11 5.06 -2.39
CA ALA A 74 9.83 4.56 -1.90
C ALA A 74 8.87 4.07 -3.01
N ASN A 75 8.99 4.60 -4.24
CA ASN A 75 8.03 4.34 -5.32
C ASN A 75 8.60 3.51 -6.49
N VAL A 76 9.91 3.42 -6.67
CA VAL A 76 10.53 2.52 -7.65
C VAL A 76 10.53 1.11 -7.08
N GLY A 77 9.43 0.39 -7.24
CA GLY A 77 9.27 -0.97 -6.70
C GLY A 77 9.30 -2.08 -7.74
N ILE A 78 9.42 -1.77 -9.04
CA ILE A 78 9.26 -2.76 -10.11
C ILE A 78 10.26 -3.90 -9.95
N HIS A 79 11.52 -3.61 -9.59
CA HIS A 79 12.51 -4.65 -9.35
C HIS A 79 12.16 -5.54 -8.16
N ALA A 80 11.60 -4.99 -7.07
CA ALA A 80 11.10 -5.80 -5.96
C ALA A 80 9.97 -6.73 -6.43
N GLY A 81 9.10 -6.23 -7.31
CA GLY A 81 8.08 -7.02 -8.00
C GLY A 81 8.67 -8.17 -8.82
N LEU A 82 9.61 -7.88 -9.72
CA LEU A 82 10.26 -8.87 -10.60
C LEU A 82 11.00 -9.95 -9.81
N ILE A 83 11.75 -9.56 -8.77
CA ILE A 83 12.44 -10.51 -7.89
C ILE A 83 11.39 -11.40 -7.19
N ALA A 84 10.24 -10.84 -6.80
CA ALA A 84 9.18 -11.60 -6.12
C ALA A 84 8.46 -12.60 -7.04
N GLU A 85 8.56 -12.47 -8.36
CA GLU A 85 8.00 -13.45 -9.30
C GLU A 85 8.89 -14.69 -9.44
N VAL A 86 10.19 -14.57 -9.16
CA VAL A 86 11.18 -15.66 -9.36
C VAL A 86 11.78 -16.19 -8.06
N THR A 87 11.54 -15.52 -6.92
CA THR A 87 12.07 -15.91 -5.62
C THR A 87 10.95 -16.17 -4.59
N PRO A 88 11.20 -17.01 -3.57
CA PRO A 88 10.28 -17.15 -2.45
C PRO A 88 10.11 -15.86 -1.66
N THR A 89 8.93 -15.68 -1.05
CA THR A 89 8.57 -14.47 -0.28
C THR A 89 9.55 -14.10 0.85
N TRP A 90 10.15 -15.08 1.51
CA TRP A 90 11.14 -14.83 2.57
C TRP A 90 12.36 -14.09 2.04
N THR A 91 12.77 -14.33 0.79
CA THR A 91 13.90 -13.65 0.15
C THR A 91 13.62 -12.16 -0.01
N ILE A 92 12.40 -11.82 -0.43
CA ILE A 92 11.95 -10.44 -0.61
C ILE A 92 11.98 -9.67 0.71
N LEU A 93 11.46 -10.28 1.78
CA LEU A 93 11.49 -9.66 3.11
C LEU A 93 12.91 -9.55 3.67
N ALA A 94 13.79 -10.53 3.38
CA ALA A 94 15.19 -10.49 3.80
C ALA A 94 15.96 -9.36 3.10
N ILE A 95 15.79 -9.20 1.78
CA ILE A 95 16.38 -8.09 1.02
C ILE A 95 15.84 -6.75 1.56
N GLY A 96 14.53 -6.63 1.76
CA GLY A 96 13.93 -5.43 2.34
C GLY A 96 14.47 -5.10 3.72
N SER A 97 14.60 -6.09 4.60
CA SER A 97 15.17 -5.94 5.95
C SER A 97 16.63 -5.45 5.91
N ALA A 98 17.46 -6.08 5.06
CA ALA A 98 18.85 -5.68 4.86
C ALA A 98 18.97 -4.26 4.31
N MET A 99 18.15 -3.89 3.31
CA MET A 99 18.12 -2.55 2.75
C MET A 99 17.67 -1.49 3.77
N ASN A 100 16.66 -1.79 4.58
CA ASN A 100 16.18 -0.89 5.62
C ASN A 100 17.30 -0.63 6.65
N PHE A 101 17.87 -1.70 7.19
CA PHE A 101 18.94 -1.60 8.17
C PHE A 101 20.12 -0.84 7.60
N PHE A 102 20.66 -1.27 6.45
CA PHE A 102 21.83 -0.63 5.83
C PHE A 102 21.59 0.85 5.52
N GLY A 103 20.51 1.19 4.81
CA GLY A 103 20.25 2.57 4.38
C GLY A 103 20.14 3.54 5.55
N TYR A 104 19.32 3.22 6.56
CA TYR A 104 19.11 4.10 7.70
C TYR A 104 20.27 4.03 8.72
N PHE A 105 20.94 2.89 8.88
CA PHE A 105 22.11 2.79 9.75
C PHE A 105 23.28 3.62 9.21
N MET A 106 23.52 3.64 7.90
CA MET A 106 24.53 4.51 7.29
C MET A 106 24.22 6.00 7.52
N ILE A 107 22.94 6.39 7.43
CA ILE A 107 22.50 7.76 7.78
C ILE A 107 22.79 8.04 9.26
N TYR A 108 22.46 7.12 10.16
CA TYR A 108 22.74 7.24 11.59
C TYR A 108 24.24 7.41 11.88
N LEU A 109 25.10 6.61 11.26
CA LEU A 109 26.55 6.73 11.42
C LEU A 109 27.08 8.09 10.93
N ALA A 110 26.53 8.60 9.82
CA ALA A 110 26.88 9.91 9.28
C ALA A 110 26.49 11.05 10.24
N ILE A 111 25.23 11.07 10.72
CA ILE A 111 24.75 12.14 11.62
C ILE A 111 25.31 12.05 13.05
N THR A 112 25.84 10.91 13.47
CA THR A 112 26.52 10.76 14.76
C THR A 112 28.01 11.02 14.68
N GLY A 113 28.56 11.30 13.50
CA GLY A 113 29.99 11.53 13.30
C GLY A 113 30.85 10.27 13.47
N LYS A 114 30.23 9.08 13.45
CA LYS A 114 30.93 7.78 13.54
C LYS A 114 31.49 7.31 12.20
N SER A 115 31.08 7.94 11.09
CA SER A 115 31.59 7.71 9.73
C SER A 115 32.16 9.01 9.17
N ALA A 116 33.04 8.91 8.17
CA ALA A 116 33.42 10.03 7.33
C ALA A 116 32.17 10.73 6.76
N ARG A 117 32.22 12.05 6.63
CA ARG A 117 31.10 12.86 6.11
C ARG A 117 30.81 12.41 4.68
N PRO A 118 29.63 11.82 4.41
CA PRO A 118 29.33 11.32 3.07
C PRO A 118 29.08 12.49 2.13
N HIS A 119 29.47 12.40 0.85
CA HIS A 119 29.04 13.40 -0.12
C HIS A 119 27.50 13.41 -0.26
N VAL A 120 26.93 14.51 -0.74
CA VAL A 120 25.47 14.65 -0.92
C VAL A 120 24.88 13.48 -1.72
N TRP A 121 25.55 13.03 -2.78
CA TRP A 121 25.10 11.89 -3.58
C TRP A 121 25.09 10.57 -2.79
N GLN A 122 26.04 10.35 -1.88
CA GLN A 122 26.09 9.17 -1.02
C GLN A 122 24.93 9.19 -0.03
N MET A 123 24.61 10.37 0.52
CA MET A 123 23.46 10.54 1.39
C MET A 123 22.14 10.29 0.65
N CYS A 124 22.02 10.79 -0.59
CA CYS A 124 20.90 10.49 -1.47
C CYS A 124 20.77 8.98 -1.73
N LEU A 125 21.89 8.27 -1.93
CA LEU A 125 21.91 6.83 -2.13
C LEU A 125 21.46 6.08 -0.87
N TYR A 126 21.96 6.43 0.32
CA TYR A 126 21.55 5.81 1.58
C TYR A 126 20.05 5.98 1.84
N ILE A 127 19.53 7.19 1.60
CA ILE A 127 18.10 7.49 1.71
C ILE A 127 17.28 6.71 0.69
N ALA A 128 17.74 6.63 -0.57
CA ALA A 128 17.05 5.88 -1.60
C ALA A 128 16.98 4.39 -1.27
N ILE A 129 18.08 3.79 -0.79
CA ILE A 129 18.13 2.38 -0.37
C ILE A 129 17.21 2.14 0.83
N GLY A 130 17.31 2.98 1.87
CA GLY A 130 16.46 2.88 3.06
C GLY A 130 14.98 3.02 2.71
N ALA A 131 14.62 3.99 1.87
CA ALA A 131 13.25 4.17 1.40
C ALA A 131 12.77 3.02 0.50
N ASN A 132 13.65 2.41 -0.30
CA ASN A 132 13.30 1.32 -1.20
C ASN A 132 12.98 0.02 -0.48
N SER A 133 13.47 -0.16 0.75
CA SER A 133 13.04 -1.26 1.62
C SER A 133 11.51 -1.34 1.78
N GLN A 134 10.82 -0.20 1.71
CA GLN A 134 9.36 -0.11 1.76
C GLN A 134 8.70 -0.83 0.57
N ALA A 135 9.29 -0.79 -0.63
CA ALA A 135 8.79 -1.51 -1.79
C ALA A 135 8.89 -3.03 -1.58
N PHE A 136 9.99 -3.50 -0.99
CA PHE A 136 10.17 -4.91 -0.62
C PHE A 136 9.21 -5.35 0.49
N ALA A 137 9.01 -4.55 1.53
CA ALA A 137 8.05 -4.86 2.60
C ALA A 137 6.60 -4.93 2.06
N ASN A 138 6.21 -3.97 1.21
CA ASN A 138 4.90 -4.00 0.54
C ASN A 138 4.79 -5.25 -0.37
N THR A 139 5.80 -5.55 -1.16
CA THR A 139 5.75 -6.70 -2.08
C THR A 139 5.74 -8.04 -1.30
N GLY A 140 6.53 -8.16 -0.25
CA GLY A 140 6.61 -9.38 0.55
C GLY A 140 5.36 -9.61 1.39
N ALA A 141 4.91 -8.61 2.15
CA ALA A 141 3.79 -8.76 3.09
C ALA A 141 2.42 -8.52 2.43
N LEU A 142 2.24 -7.40 1.71
CA LEU A 142 0.92 -7.03 1.17
C LEU A 142 0.48 -7.93 0.03
N VAL A 143 1.33 -8.14 -0.97
CA VAL A 143 0.95 -8.95 -2.13
C VAL A 143 0.68 -10.39 -1.70
N THR A 144 1.51 -10.95 -0.81
CA THR A 144 1.29 -12.30 -0.25
C THR A 144 -0.02 -12.38 0.53
N CYS A 145 -0.33 -11.37 1.35
CA CYS A 145 -1.59 -11.35 2.09
C CYS A 145 -2.82 -11.25 1.16
N VAL A 146 -2.74 -10.47 0.07
CA VAL A 146 -3.80 -10.39 -0.96
C VAL A 146 -3.97 -11.72 -1.70
N LYS A 147 -2.86 -12.40 -2.04
CA LYS A 147 -2.90 -13.73 -2.68
C LYS A 147 -3.53 -14.79 -1.76
N ASN A 148 -3.35 -14.66 -0.45
CA ASN A 148 -3.91 -15.59 0.55
C ASN A 148 -5.38 -15.32 0.90
N PHE A 149 -5.88 -14.11 0.65
CA PHE A 149 -7.29 -13.71 0.91
C PHE A 149 -7.91 -13.04 -0.34
N PRO A 150 -8.07 -13.77 -1.46
CA PRO A 150 -8.46 -13.20 -2.73
C PRO A 150 -9.90 -12.64 -2.74
N GLU A 151 -10.84 -13.24 -2.01
CA GLU A 151 -12.24 -12.79 -1.94
C GLU A 151 -12.43 -11.52 -1.10
N SER A 152 -11.55 -11.28 -0.12
CA SER A 152 -11.58 -10.11 0.76
C SER A 152 -10.46 -9.12 0.43
N ARG A 153 -9.92 -9.15 -0.79
CA ARG A 153 -8.71 -8.42 -1.17
C ARG A 153 -8.84 -6.90 -0.98
N GLY A 154 -10.01 -6.30 -1.24
CA GLY A 154 -10.22 -4.87 -1.01
C GLY A 154 -10.08 -4.47 0.46
N VAL A 155 -10.65 -5.29 1.35
CA VAL A 155 -10.54 -5.13 2.81
C VAL A 155 -9.10 -5.26 3.27
N VAL A 156 -8.40 -6.30 2.79
CA VAL A 156 -6.99 -6.57 3.11
C VAL A 156 -6.09 -5.42 2.66
N LEU A 157 -6.28 -4.94 1.42
CA LEU A 157 -5.57 -3.77 0.88
C LEU A 157 -5.82 -2.51 1.74
N GLY A 158 -7.08 -2.26 2.13
CA GLY A 158 -7.46 -1.14 2.97
C GLY A 158 -6.78 -1.18 4.35
N LEU A 159 -6.82 -2.32 5.05
CA LEU A 159 -6.19 -2.48 6.37
C LEU A 159 -4.67 -2.38 6.30
N LEU A 160 -4.03 -3.13 5.40
CA LEU A 160 -2.56 -3.15 5.28
C LEU A 160 -2.02 -1.77 4.91
N LYS A 161 -2.64 -1.09 3.93
CA LYS A 161 -2.27 0.29 3.62
C LYS A 161 -2.66 1.24 4.74
N GLY A 162 -3.73 0.98 5.48
CA GLY A 162 -4.09 1.71 6.70
C GLY A 162 -2.94 1.69 7.71
N PHE A 163 -2.41 0.52 8.06
CA PHE A 163 -1.26 0.39 8.97
C PHE A 163 -0.01 1.11 8.47
N VAL A 164 0.27 1.07 7.15
CA VAL A 164 1.34 1.92 6.57
C VAL A 164 1.07 3.39 6.84
N GLY A 165 -0.17 3.87 6.72
CA GLY A 165 -0.53 5.25 7.04
C GLY A 165 -0.35 5.62 8.53
N LEU A 166 -0.60 4.69 9.45
CA LEU A 166 -0.42 4.90 10.89
C LEU A 166 1.04 4.81 11.37
N SER A 167 1.90 4.13 10.61
CA SER A 167 3.28 3.84 10.99
C SER A 167 4.08 5.06 11.46
N GLY A 168 3.96 6.22 10.80
CA GLY A 168 4.69 7.42 11.21
C GLY A 168 4.29 7.93 12.59
N ALA A 169 3.01 7.87 12.93
CA ALA A 169 2.49 8.21 14.25
C ALA A 169 2.94 7.18 15.31
N ILE A 170 2.91 5.89 14.96
CA ILE A 170 3.41 4.81 15.83
C ILE A 170 4.89 5.02 16.15
N PHE A 171 5.74 5.24 15.13
CA PHE A 171 7.17 5.52 15.34
C PHE A 171 7.40 6.75 16.19
N THR A 172 6.63 7.82 15.98
CA THR A 172 6.77 9.05 16.77
C THR A 172 6.51 8.80 18.25
N GLN A 173 5.46 8.02 18.60
CA GLN A 173 5.19 7.68 20.00
C GLN A 173 6.26 6.79 20.61
N LEU A 174 6.71 5.75 19.89
CA LEU A 174 7.77 4.85 20.36
C LEU A 174 9.10 5.58 20.55
N TYR A 175 9.42 6.49 19.63
CA TYR A 175 10.60 7.33 19.69
C TYR A 175 10.61 8.22 20.94
N LEU A 176 9.53 8.98 21.15
CA LEU A 176 9.43 9.88 22.30
C LEU A 176 9.48 9.13 23.63
N ALA A 177 8.99 7.89 23.67
CA ALA A 177 9.02 7.04 24.85
C ALA A 177 10.38 6.38 25.14
N PHE A 178 11.12 5.97 24.11
CA PHE A 178 12.40 5.26 24.28
C PHE A 178 13.60 6.20 24.33
N TYR A 179 13.56 7.29 23.57
CA TYR A 179 14.71 8.16 23.34
C TYR A 179 14.44 9.63 23.70
N GLY A 180 13.23 9.96 24.16
CA GLY A 180 12.86 11.33 24.49
C GLY A 180 12.95 12.24 23.27
N THR A 181 13.79 13.27 23.35
CA THR A 181 13.95 14.29 22.30
C THR A 181 15.23 14.13 21.47
N ASP A 182 16.00 13.04 21.63
CA ASP A 182 17.20 12.80 20.83
C ASP A 182 16.87 12.26 19.42
N SER A 183 16.71 13.20 18.49
CA SER A 183 16.32 12.94 17.11
C SER A 183 17.34 12.12 16.31
N LYS A 184 18.60 12.01 16.74
CA LYS A 184 19.58 11.10 16.14
C LYS A 184 19.23 9.64 16.43
N SER A 185 18.75 9.35 17.63
CA SER A 185 18.32 8.01 18.03
C SER A 185 17.01 7.57 17.35
N LEU A 186 16.20 8.51 16.85
CA LEU A 186 15.07 8.18 15.97
C LEU A 186 15.56 7.47 14.69
N VAL A 187 16.64 7.93 14.07
CA VAL A 187 17.18 7.29 12.84
C VAL A 187 17.66 5.88 13.14
N LEU A 188 18.25 5.66 14.31
CA LEU A 188 18.63 4.32 14.76
C LEU A 188 17.40 3.41 14.93
N LEU A 189 16.35 3.91 15.59
CA LEU A 189 15.09 3.16 15.75
C LEU A 189 14.50 2.73 14.39
N ILE A 190 14.52 3.64 13.41
CA ILE A 190 14.06 3.37 12.04
C ILE A 190 14.97 2.35 11.33
N ALA A 191 16.26 2.32 11.63
CA ALA A 191 17.18 1.38 11.02
C ALA A 191 16.91 -0.06 11.48
N TRP A 192 16.80 -0.30 12.78
CA TRP A 192 16.73 -1.67 13.30
C TRP A 192 15.30 -2.20 13.47
N LEU A 193 14.32 -1.40 13.91
CA LEU A 193 13.00 -1.93 14.28
C LEU A 193 12.21 -2.52 13.10
N PRO A 194 12.04 -1.82 11.95
CA PRO A 194 11.40 -2.42 10.77
C PRO A 194 12.14 -3.64 10.23
N ALA A 195 13.47 -3.60 10.27
CA ALA A 195 14.33 -4.70 9.83
C ALA A 195 14.13 -5.93 10.72
N ALA A 196 14.11 -5.75 12.04
CA ALA A 196 13.89 -6.80 13.03
C ALA A 196 12.50 -7.42 12.90
N ILE A 197 11.44 -6.61 12.79
CA ILE A 197 10.07 -7.10 12.59
C ILE A 197 10.00 -7.96 11.32
N SER A 198 10.57 -7.48 10.21
CA SER A 198 10.59 -8.23 8.95
C SER A 198 11.42 -9.52 9.05
N ALA A 199 12.55 -9.48 9.78
CA ALA A 199 13.43 -10.64 10.01
C ALA A 199 12.76 -11.73 10.85
N VAL A 200 12.00 -11.36 11.89
CA VAL A 200 11.25 -12.30 12.74
C VAL A 200 10.20 -13.07 11.94
N PHE A 201 9.53 -12.40 10.99
CA PHE A 201 8.43 -12.99 10.22
C PHE A 201 8.82 -13.57 8.86
N LEU A 202 10.12 -13.71 8.54
CA LEU A 202 10.60 -14.23 7.25
C LEU A 202 9.96 -15.57 6.87
N ARG A 203 9.84 -16.49 7.83
CA ARG A 203 9.26 -17.83 7.59
C ARG A 203 7.75 -17.89 7.77
N THR A 204 7.16 -16.87 8.39
CA THR A 204 5.72 -16.76 8.64
C THR A 204 4.99 -16.28 7.39
N ILE A 205 5.55 -15.29 6.70
CA ILE A 205 4.96 -14.74 5.48
C ILE A 205 5.25 -15.68 4.30
N ARG A 206 4.21 -16.40 3.88
CA ARG A 206 4.28 -17.37 2.80
C ARG A 206 2.96 -17.43 2.05
N LEU A 207 3.04 -17.82 0.78
CA LEU A 207 1.85 -18.14 0.01
C LEU A 207 1.21 -19.40 0.59
N MET A 208 -0.07 -19.29 0.88
CA MET A 208 -0.90 -20.38 1.38
C MET A 208 -2.08 -20.51 0.45
N LYS A 209 -2.51 -21.75 0.19
CA LYS A 209 -3.67 -21.99 -0.63
C LYS A 209 -4.90 -21.32 0.01
N PRO A 210 -5.72 -20.56 -0.76
CA PRO A 210 -6.91 -19.91 -0.24
C PRO A 210 -7.86 -20.96 0.36
N ALA A 211 -8.05 -20.93 1.68
CA ALA A 211 -8.98 -21.83 2.37
C ALA A 211 -10.21 -21.03 2.83
N ARG A 212 -11.40 -21.27 2.27
CA ARG A 212 -12.60 -20.51 2.62
C ARG A 212 -12.88 -20.51 4.14
N SER A 213 -12.95 -19.33 4.77
CA SER A 213 -13.60 -19.13 6.08
C SER A 213 -14.90 -18.36 5.89
N GLU A 214 -15.99 -18.90 6.42
CA GLU A 214 -17.30 -18.21 6.43
C GLU A 214 -17.27 -16.88 7.22
N ASN A 215 -16.31 -16.69 8.12
CA ASN A 215 -16.22 -15.52 9.00
C ASN A 215 -15.11 -14.52 8.61
N GLU A 216 -14.61 -14.53 7.37
CA GLU A 216 -13.50 -13.66 6.97
C GLU A 216 -13.80 -12.18 7.18
N MET A 217 -14.92 -11.70 6.61
CA MET A 217 -15.33 -10.30 6.74
C MET A 217 -15.52 -9.88 8.20
N LYS A 218 -16.14 -10.74 9.03
CA LYS A 218 -16.36 -10.45 10.45
C LYS A 218 -15.03 -10.30 11.21
N THR A 219 -14.06 -11.16 10.91
CA THR A 219 -12.72 -11.13 11.53
C THR A 219 -11.98 -9.86 11.13
N PHE A 220 -12.00 -9.50 9.85
CA PHE A 220 -11.42 -8.25 9.39
C PHE A 220 -12.13 -7.01 9.97
N CYS A 221 -13.45 -7.04 10.15
CA CYS A 221 -14.18 -5.98 10.86
C CYS A 221 -13.74 -5.86 12.33
N SER A 222 -13.51 -6.96 13.03
CA SER A 222 -12.95 -6.91 14.40
C SER A 222 -11.57 -6.28 14.43
N ILE A 223 -10.69 -6.63 13.49
CA ILE A 223 -9.36 -6.02 13.35
C ILE A 223 -9.46 -4.53 13.00
N LEU A 224 -10.43 -4.18 12.14
CA LEU A 224 -10.72 -2.80 11.79
C LEU A 224 -11.11 -1.96 13.02
N TYR A 225 -12.00 -2.44 13.89
CA TYR A 225 -12.38 -1.69 15.08
C TYR A 225 -11.19 -1.41 16.00
N ILE A 226 -10.30 -2.39 16.16
CA ILE A 226 -9.05 -2.22 16.93
C ILE A 226 -8.13 -1.20 16.24
N SER A 227 -7.95 -1.29 14.92
CA SER A 227 -7.15 -0.36 14.14
C SER A 227 -7.71 1.07 14.19
N LEU A 228 -9.03 1.23 14.18
CA LEU A 228 -9.70 2.52 14.32
C LEU A 228 -9.50 3.10 15.72
N ALA A 229 -9.60 2.27 16.78
CA ALA A 229 -9.28 2.68 18.14
C ALA A 229 -7.82 3.16 18.25
N LEU A 230 -6.87 2.43 17.66
CA LEU A 230 -5.46 2.84 17.58
C LEU A 230 -5.29 4.19 16.87
N ALA A 231 -5.96 4.39 15.73
CA ALA A 231 -5.89 5.64 14.98
C ALA A 231 -6.46 6.84 15.76
N ILE A 232 -7.62 6.66 16.39
CA ILE A 232 -8.25 7.70 17.24
C ILE A 232 -7.35 8.02 18.43
N TYR A 233 -6.80 7.00 19.09
CA TYR A 233 -5.87 7.19 20.20
C TYR A 233 -4.63 7.99 19.77
N LEU A 234 -3.97 7.58 18.69
CA LEU A 234 -2.79 8.28 18.14
C LEU A 234 -3.12 9.73 17.80
N MET A 235 -4.29 9.98 17.20
CA MET A 235 -4.75 11.34 16.91
C MET A 235 -4.89 12.17 18.18
N VAL A 236 -5.59 11.66 19.19
CA VAL A 236 -5.79 12.36 20.47
C VAL A 236 -4.45 12.61 21.16
N ALA A 237 -3.57 11.60 21.23
CA ALA A 237 -2.25 11.73 21.82
C ALA A 237 -1.40 12.81 21.13
N ILE A 238 -1.35 12.82 19.80
CA ILE A 238 -0.59 13.83 19.03
C ILE A 238 -1.16 15.25 19.25
N ILE A 239 -2.49 15.40 19.31
CA ILE A 239 -3.13 16.69 19.56
C ILE A 239 -2.79 17.18 20.98
N LEU A 240 -2.88 16.30 21.98
CA LEU A 240 -2.55 16.62 23.36
C LEU A 240 -1.08 17.00 23.52
N GLN A 241 -0.16 16.28 22.87
CA GLN A 241 1.28 16.58 22.87
C GLN A 241 1.63 17.92 22.19
N LYS A 242 0.79 18.40 21.27
CA LYS A 242 0.94 19.75 20.68
C LYS A 242 0.40 20.86 21.57
N ARG A 243 -0.47 20.52 22.53
CA ARG A 243 -1.10 21.48 23.47
C ARG A 243 -0.39 21.54 24.81
N PHE A 244 0.12 20.40 25.27
CA PHE A 244 0.72 20.21 26.58
C PHE A 244 2.11 19.58 26.42
N THR A 245 3.04 19.96 27.30
CA THR A 245 4.37 19.34 27.37
C THR A 245 4.29 18.07 28.19
N PHE A 246 4.57 16.93 27.56
CA PHE A 246 4.53 15.64 28.23
C PHE A 246 5.86 15.36 28.92
N ASN A 247 5.82 14.71 30.09
CA ASN A 247 6.99 14.12 30.72
C ASN A 247 7.32 12.73 30.13
N HIS A 248 8.48 12.17 30.47
CA HIS A 248 8.93 10.88 29.94
C HIS A 248 8.00 9.70 30.31
N ALA A 249 7.41 9.71 31.50
CA ALA A 249 6.47 8.68 31.93
C ALA A 249 5.16 8.76 31.12
N GLU A 250 4.67 9.95 30.79
CA GLU A 250 3.48 10.14 29.95
C GLU A 250 3.71 9.67 28.51
N TYR A 251 4.91 9.90 27.95
CA TYR A 251 5.30 9.28 26.68
C TYR A 251 5.38 7.75 26.80
N GLY A 252 5.93 7.23 27.90
CA GLY A 252 5.97 5.79 28.19
C GLY A 252 4.57 5.15 28.25
N VAL A 253 3.63 5.78 28.95
CA VAL A 253 2.22 5.35 28.98
C VAL A 253 1.62 5.40 27.58
N SER A 254 1.90 6.45 26.80
CA SER A 254 1.37 6.54 25.45
C SER A 254 1.87 5.43 24.53
N ALA A 255 3.17 5.16 24.56
CA ALA A 255 3.76 4.03 23.84
C ALA A 255 3.20 2.68 24.31
N ALA A 256 2.95 2.49 25.61
CA ALA A 256 2.35 1.27 26.13
C ALA A 256 0.93 1.04 25.58
N VAL A 257 0.10 2.09 25.51
CA VAL A 257 -1.24 2.00 24.91
C VAL A 257 -1.17 1.70 23.41
N VAL A 258 -0.24 2.35 22.68
CA VAL A 258 -0.01 2.07 21.26
C VAL A 258 0.39 0.61 21.04
N LEU A 259 1.35 0.09 21.81
CA LEU A 259 1.78 -1.31 21.73
C LEU A 259 0.64 -2.26 22.07
N PHE A 260 -0.10 -1.99 23.15
CA PHE A 260 -1.26 -2.79 23.52
C PHE A 260 -2.28 -2.90 22.37
N LEU A 261 -2.70 -1.77 21.80
CA LEU A 261 -3.65 -1.76 20.68
C LEU A 261 -3.08 -2.37 19.40
N LEU A 262 -1.77 -2.27 19.16
CA LEU A 262 -1.09 -2.88 18.01
C LEU A 262 -0.98 -4.41 18.13
N PHE A 263 -0.82 -4.94 19.34
CA PHE A 263 -0.76 -6.40 19.61
C PHE A 263 -2.12 -7.03 19.89
N LEU A 264 -3.15 -6.25 20.23
CA LEU A 264 -4.51 -6.75 20.48
C LEU A 264 -5.11 -7.59 19.33
N PRO A 265 -4.89 -7.30 18.03
CA PRO A 265 -5.37 -8.14 16.92
C PRO A 265 -4.85 -9.58 16.95
N VAL A 266 -3.74 -9.88 17.65
CA VAL A 266 -3.24 -11.25 17.85
C VAL A 266 -4.30 -12.11 18.53
N ALA A 267 -5.00 -11.59 19.55
CA ALA A 267 -6.00 -12.34 20.28
C ALA A 267 -7.17 -12.75 19.37
N VAL A 268 -7.59 -11.85 18.48
CA VAL A 268 -8.65 -12.11 17.47
C VAL A 268 -8.20 -13.22 16.51
N VAL A 269 -6.95 -13.12 16.05
CA VAL A 269 -6.36 -14.07 15.09
C VAL A 269 -6.15 -15.45 15.70
N ILE A 270 -5.63 -15.54 16.92
CA ILE A 270 -5.46 -16.82 17.64
C ILE A 270 -6.83 -17.47 17.84
N LYS A 271 -7.85 -16.71 18.25
CA LYS A 271 -9.21 -17.22 18.42
C LYS A 271 -9.77 -17.80 17.12
N GLU A 272 -9.56 -17.13 16.00
CA GLU A 272 -10.07 -17.59 14.70
C GLU A 272 -9.29 -18.79 14.15
N GLU A 273 -7.97 -18.88 14.40
CA GLU A 273 -7.17 -20.07 14.05
C GLU A 273 -7.59 -21.29 14.86
N ILE A 274 -7.77 -21.15 16.18
CA ILE A 274 -8.25 -22.24 17.03
C ILE A 274 -9.64 -22.70 16.60
N LYS A 275 -10.53 -21.76 16.27
CA LYS A 275 -11.87 -22.08 15.75
C LYS A 275 -11.79 -22.83 14.42
N SER A 276 -10.93 -22.37 13.51
CA SER A 276 -10.72 -23.01 12.20
C SER A 276 -10.15 -24.42 12.34
N TYR A 277 -9.21 -24.62 13.27
CA TYR A 277 -8.64 -25.92 13.59
C TYR A 277 -9.69 -26.88 14.17
N ARG A 278 -10.46 -26.44 15.17
CA ARG A 278 -11.52 -27.25 15.79
C ARG A 278 -12.61 -27.65 14.81
N SER A 279 -13.01 -26.74 13.92
CA SER A 279 -14.01 -27.02 12.88
C SER A 279 -13.53 -28.12 11.92
N LYS A 280 -12.25 -28.10 11.52
CA LYS A 280 -11.67 -29.17 10.70
C LYS A 280 -11.59 -30.51 11.42
N SER A 281 -11.26 -30.53 12.70
CA SER A 281 -11.24 -31.76 13.51
C SER A 281 -12.63 -32.33 13.83
N GLN A 282 -13.71 -31.57 13.62
CA GLN A 282 -15.09 -31.97 13.91
C GLN A 282 -15.89 -32.45 12.67
N LEU A 283 -15.28 -32.51 11.47
CA LEU A 283 -15.89 -33.18 10.32
C LEU A 283 -16.05 -34.68 10.66
N PRO A 284 -17.27 -35.25 10.66
CA PRO A 284 -17.49 -36.61 11.12
C PRO A 284 -16.81 -37.63 10.20
N GLN A 285 -15.91 -38.41 10.76
CA GLN A 285 -15.29 -39.58 10.14
C GLN A 285 -16.23 -40.80 10.09
N ASN A 286 -17.56 -40.61 10.06
CA ASN A 286 -18.52 -41.70 10.31
C ASN A 286 -19.48 -41.99 9.15
N ASN A 287 -19.25 -43.18 8.57
CA ASN A 287 -20.08 -44.13 7.84
C ASN A 287 -20.19 -44.12 6.29
N PRO A 288 -19.82 -45.24 5.63
CA PRO A 288 -19.97 -45.45 4.19
C PRO A 288 -21.36 -46.02 3.86
N GLN A 289 -22.19 -45.26 3.16
CA GLN A 289 -23.35 -45.82 2.47
C GLN A 289 -23.15 -45.63 0.96
N ARG A 290 -22.82 -46.74 0.30
CA ARG A 290 -22.79 -46.89 -1.17
C ARG A 290 -24.14 -46.45 -1.74
N PRO A 291 -24.18 -45.56 -2.73
CA PRO A 291 -25.22 -45.64 -3.75
C PRO A 291 -24.96 -46.89 -4.58
N LYS A 292 -25.93 -47.81 -4.59
CA LYS A 292 -25.93 -49.01 -5.44
C LYS A 292 -25.96 -48.58 -6.91
N GLU A 293 -25.01 -49.07 -7.70
CA GLU A 293 -25.13 -49.13 -9.15
C GLU A 293 -26.33 -50.02 -9.53
N PRO A 294 -27.20 -49.62 -10.46
CA PRO A 294 -27.99 -50.56 -11.24
C PRO A 294 -27.19 -50.96 -12.48
N ILE A 295 -26.75 -52.22 -12.52
CA ILE A 295 -26.32 -52.89 -13.74
C ILE A 295 -27.57 -53.27 -14.52
N SER A 296 -27.74 -52.68 -15.70
CA SER A 296 -28.51 -53.19 -16.85
C SER A 296 -28.00 -52.37 -18.04
N GLY A 297 -27.29 -52.90 -19.03
CA GLY A 297 -27.68 -54.00 -19.90
C GLY A 297 -27.96 -53.41 -21.29
N THR A 298 -26.90 -53.31 -22.10
CA THR A 298 -26.85 -53.22 -23.59
C THR A 298 -27.80 -52.26 -24.32
N ASP A 299 -27.24 -51.23 -24.98
CA ASP A 299 -27.19 -51.16 -26.45
C ASP A 299 -26.30 -50.02 -26.98
N HIS A 300 -25.64 -50.31 -28.10
CA HIS A 300 -24.86 -49.48 -29.02
C HIS A 300 -24.97 -47.94 -28.84
N THR A 301 -23.89 -47.17 -28.68
CA THR A 301 -23.02 -46.74 -29.79
C THR A 301 -21.75 -46.09 -29.20
N ALA A 302 -20.57 -46.60 -29.56
CA ALA A 302 -19.30 -45.96 -29.22
C ALA A 302 -19.09 -44.72 -30.09
N THR A 303 -19.55 -43.55 -29.63
CA THR A 303 -19.08 -42.28 -30.20
C THR A 303 -17.69 -42.00 -29.64
N LYS A 304 -16.67 -42.51 -30.32
CA LYS A 304 -15.34 -41.91 -30.31
C LYS A 304 -15.54 -40.42 -30.61
N LEU A 305 -15.33 -39.54 -29.63
CA LEU A 305 -15.11 -38.14 -29.94
C LEU A 305 -13.69 -38.06 -30.51
N THR A 306 -13.63 -38.25 -31.81
CA THR A 306 -12.48 -38.08 -32.67
C THR A 306 -11.88 -36.70 -32.37
N THR A 307 -10.71 -36.69 -31.75
CA THR A 307 -9.72 -35.64 -31.97
C THR A 307 -9.63 -35.42 -33.48
N PRO A 308 -9.88 -34.20 -34.01
CA PRO A 308 -9.38 -33.87 -35.32
C PRO A 308 -7.87 -33.80 -35.18
N ALA A 309 -7.21 -34.88 -35.58
CA ALA A 309 -5.86 -34.80 -36.07
C ALA A 309 -5.90 -33.96 -37.36
N ASP A 310 -5.92 -32.64 -37.20
CA ASP A 310 -5.35 -31.76 -38.21
C ASP A 310 -3.86 -31.64 -37.92
N SER A 311 -3.15 -32.70 -38.28
CA SER A 311 -1.82 -32.56 -38.84
C SER A 311 -1.95 -31.75 -40.13
N SER A 312 -1.93 -30.43 -40.01
CA SER A 312 -1.66 -29.54 -41.14
C SER A 312 -0.59 -28.53 -40.74
N ILE A 313 0.62 -28.89 -41.15
CA ILE A 313 1.70 -27.99 -41.55
C ILE A 313 2.27 -27.15 -40.40
N GLU A 314 3.49 -27.52 -40.01
CA GLU A 314 4.52 -26.57 -39.58
C GLU A 314 4.61 -25.43 -40.60
N ALA A 315 3.75 -24.43 -40.45
CA ALA A 315 3.97 -23.14 -41.07
C ALA A 315 5.06 -22.49 -40.23
N LYS A 316 6.25 -22.37 -40.81
CA LYS A 316 7.30 -21.42 -40.41
C LYS A 316 6.68 -20.01 -40.27
N GLY A 317 6.02 -19.76 -39.16
CA GLY A 317 5.41 -18.48 -38.84
C GLY A 317 6.51 -17.56 -38.32
N GLY A 318 6.85 -16.54 -39.09
CA GLY A 318 7.85 -15.54 -38.72
C GLY A 318 7.61 -14.91 -37.35
N LEU A 319 8.58 -14.12 -36.89
CA LEU A 319 8.56 -13.42 -35.60
C LEU A 319 7.21 -12.69 -35.32
N LEU A 320 6.55 -12.19 -36.37
CA LEU A 320 5.33 -11.38 -36.33
C LEU A 320 4.10 -12.08 -35.69
N PRO A 321 3.60 -13.25 -36.12
CA PRO A 321 2.47 -13.92 -35.46
C PRO A 321 2.74 -14.34 -34.00
N ARG A 322 4.00 -14.64 -33.62
CA ARG A 322 4.38 -14.87 -32.21
C ARG A 322 4.33 -13.58 -31.39
N ILE A 323 4.78 -12.46 -31.96
CA ILE A 323 4.66 -11.12 -31.35
C ILE A 323 3.18 -10.75 -31.18
N VAL A 324 2.35 -10.92 -32.20
CA VAL A 324 0.90 -10.58 -32.15
C VAL A 324 0.15 -11.43 -31.11
N LYS A 325 0.46 -12.74 -31.01
CA LYS A 325 -0.12 -13.61 -29.96
C LYS A 325 0.36 -13.23 -28.56
N THR A 326 1.57 -12.67 -28.44
CA THR A 326 2.11 -12.15 -27.18
C THR A 326 1.37 -10.89 -26.72
N PHE A 327 0.76 -10.11 -27.63
CA PHE A 327 0.02 -8.88 -27.28
C PHE A 327 -1.51 -9.03 -27.22
N LYS A 328 -2.06 -10.22 -27.51
CA LYS A 328 -3.50 -10.46 -27.36
C LYS A 328 -3.86 -10.51 -25.87
N SER A 329 -4.72 -9.58 -25.43
CA SER A 329 -5.15 -9.50 -24.03
C SER A 329 -6.03 -10.72 -23.68
N PRO A 330 -5.75 -11.42 -22.55
CA PRO A 330 -6.68 -12.39 -21.95
C PRO A 330 -8.03 -11.77 -21.59
N LYS A 331 -8.98 -12.59 -21.14
CA LYS A 331 -10.23 -12.05 -20.58
C LYS A 331 -9.93 -11.34 -19.25
N HIS A 332 -10.71 -10.33 -18.90
CA HIS A 332 -10.58 -9.65 -17.60
C HIS A 332 -10.64 -10.66 -16.45
N GLY A 333 -9.71 -10.53 -15.52
CA GLY A 333 -9.59 -11.41 -14.36
C GLY A 333 -8.85 -12.73 -14.63
N GLU A 334 -8.48 -13.05 -15.86
CA GLU A 334 -7.46 -14.08 -16.14
C GLU A 334 -6.06 -13.54 -15.78
N ASP A 335 -5.08 -14.43 -15.61
CA ASP A 335 -3.72 -14.01 -15.31
C ASP A 335 -3.01 -13.48 -16.56
N TYR A 336 -2.78 -12.17 -16.60
CA TYR A 336 -2.02 -11.53 -17.68
C TYR A 336 -0.53 -11.80 -17.48
N THR A 337 0.22 -11.97 -18.56
CA THR A 337 1.67 -11.82 -18.47
C THR A 337 2.05 -10.35 -18.22
N ILE A 338 3.26 -10.10 -17.69
CA ILE A 338 3.72 -8.74 -17.37
C ILE A 338 3.63 -7.83 -18.61
N LEU A 339 4.18 -8.26 -19.75
CA LEU A 339 4.18 -7.45 -20.97
C LEU A 339 2.76 -7.19 -21.52
N GLN A 340 1.89 -8.21 -21.46
CA GLN A 340 0.49 -8.06 -21.87
C GLN A 340 -0.24 -7.05 -21.01
N ALA A 341 -0.06 -7.09 -19.69
CA ALA A 341 -0.69 -6.15 -18.78
C ALA A 341 -0.18 -4.73 -19.03
N LEU A 342 1.14 -4.53 -19.17
CA LEU A 342 1.74 -3.20 -19.36
C LEU A 342 1.29 -2.50 -20.65
N VAL A 343 1.07 -3.26 -21.74
CA VAL A 343 0.62 -2.72 -23.03
C VAL A 343 -0.91 -2.78 -23.18
N SER A 344 -1.62 -3.36 -22.20
CA SER A 344 -3.08 -3.40 -22.23
C SER A 344 -3.67 -1.99 -22.15
N ILE A 345 -4.74 -1.78 -22.93
CA ILE A 345 -5.48 -0.51 -22.94
C ILE A 345 -5.96 -0.15 -21.53
N ASP A 346 -6.43 -1.14 -20.77
CA ASP A 346 -7.00 -0.92 -19.44
C ASP A 346 -5.93 -0.50 -18.42
N MET A 347 -4.70 -1.03 -18.51
CA MET A 347 -3.59 -0.60 -17.66
C MET A 347 -3.13 0.81 -18.02
N ILE A 348 -3.03 1.13 -19.31
CA ILE A 348 -2.65 2.47 -19.77
C ILE A 348 -3.67 3.51 -19.30
N ILE A 349 -4.97 3.21 -19.45
CA ILE A 349 -6.06 4.07 -18.96
C ILE A 349 -5.94 4.28 -17.45
N LEU A 350 -5.77 3.21 -16.68
CA LEU A 350 -5.64 3.29 -15.22
C LEU A 350 -4.39 4.08 -14.81
N PHE A 351 -3.26 3.84 -15.47
CA PHE A 351 -1.99 4.50 -15.18
C PHE A 351 -2.08 6.01 -15.46
N ILE A 352 -2.58 6.41 -16.63
CA ILE A 352 -2.77 7.82 -17.01
C ILE A 352 -3.72 8.52 -16.05
N ALA A 353 -4.88 7.91 -15.76
CA ALA A 353 -5.84 8.48 -14.82
C ALA A 353 -5.27 8.60 -13.40
N THR A 354 -4.40 7.66 -12.98
CA THR A 354 -3.72 7.73 -11.68
C THR A 354 -2.69 8.85 -11.65
N VAL A 355 -1.85 8.99 -12.68
CA VAL A 355 -0.85 10.07 -12.80
C VAL A 355 -1.50 11.43 -12.63
N PHE A 356 -2.60 11.67 -13.34
CA PHE A 356 -3.24 12.97 -13.39
C PHE A 356 -4.26 13.22 -12.27
N GLY A 357 -4.99 12.19 -11.84
CA GLY A 357 -5.95 12.30 -10.74
C GLY A 357 -5.27 12.30 -9.36
N VAL A 358 -4.52 11.23 -9.06
CA VAL A 358 -3.85 11.08 -7.75
C VAL A 358 -2.67 12.05 -7.62
N GLY A 359 -1.93 12.32 -8.71
CA GLY A 359 -0.85 13.31 -8.72
C GLY A 359 -1.29 14.71 -8.27
N GLY A 360 -2.53 15.11 -8.56
CA GLY A 360 -3.09 16.39 -8.10
C GLY A 360 -3.25 16.44 -6.58
N THR A 361 -3.81 15.38 -5.97
CA THR A 361 -3.89 15.28 -4.51
C THR A 361 -2.52 15.22 -3.85
N LEU A 362 -1.56 14.51 -4.44
CA LEU A 362 -0.18 14.43 -3.94
C LEU A 362 0.52 15.79 -3.99
N THR A 363 0.32 16.56 -5.07
CA THR A 363 0.83 17.94 -5.20
C THR A 363 0.31 18.85 -4.08
N ALA A 364 -0.95 18.70 -3.70
CA ALA A 364 -1.55 19.45 -2.59
C ALA A 364 -0.94 19.07 -1.24
N ILE A 365 -0.68 17.79 -1.01
CA ILE A 365 -0.09 17.29 0.22
C ILE A 365 1.37 17.76 0.35
N ASP A 366 2.16 17.62 -0.71
CA ASP A 366 3.58 17.98 -0.72
C ASP A 366 3.79 19.48 -0.47
N ASN A 367 2.88 20.34 -0.94
CA ASN A 367 2.98 21.80 -0.81
C ASN A 367 2.11 22.38 0.31
N MET A 368 1.44 21.58 1.13
CA MET A 368 0.48 22.10 2.13
C MET A 368 1.12 23.11 3.10
N GLY A 369 2.39 22.91 3.44
CA GLY A 369 3.16 23.88 4.23
C GLY A 369 3.26 25.24 3.54
N GLN A 370 3.79 25.25 2.31
CA GLN A 370 4.02 26.46 1.52
C GLN A 370 2.72 27.15 1.11
N ILE A 371 1.66 26.38 0.81
CA ILE A 371 0.31 26.91 0.55
C ILE A 371 -0.18 27.65 1.80
N GLY A 372 -0.08 27.03 2.98
CA GLY A 372 -0.46 27.65 4.24
C GLY A 372 0.32 28.94 4.53
N GLU A 373 1.64 28.95 4.29
CA GLU A 373 2.49 30.12 4.45
C GLU A 373 2.11 31.25 3.49
N SER A 374 1.91 30.95 2.21
CA SER A 374 1.51 31.94 1.19
C SER A 374 0.17 32.61 1.51
N LEU A 375 -0.74 31.90 2.18
CA LEU A 375 -2.05 32.41 2.60
C LEU A 375 -2.01 33.10 3.97
N GLY A 376 -0.84 33.21 4.61
CA GLY A 376 -0.65 33.92 5.88
C GLY A 376 -1.12 33.14 7.12
N TYR A 377 -1.28 31.82 7.03
CA TYR A 377 -1.64 31.01 8.21
C TYR A 377 -0.47 30.92 9.19
N PRO A 378 -0.74 30.94 10.51
CA PRO A 378 0.31 30.72 11.50
C PRO A 378 0.80 29.26 11.43
N GLN A 379 2.07 29.04 11.75
CA GLN A 379 2.72 27.72 11.71
C GLN A 379 1.97 26.63 12.51
N ARG A 380 1.30 27.02 13.60
CA ARG A 380 0.43 26.10 14.39
C ARG A 380 -0.77 25.58 13.57
N SER A 381 -1.40 26.42 12.76
CA SER A 381 -2.50 26.01 11.87
C SER A 381 -1.99 25.14 10.73
N ILE A 382 -0.83 25.49 10.16
CA ILE A 382 -0.17 24.69 9.11
C ILE A 382 0.16 23.28 9.60
N ALA A 383 0.72 23.17 10.79
CA ALA A 383 0.97 21.89 11.44
C ALA A 383 -0.33 21.10 11.72
N THR A 384 -1.48 21.79 11.84
CA THR A 384 -2.79 21.16 12.00
C THR A 384 -3.30 20.62 10.67
N PHE A 385 -3.14 21.36 9.56
CA PHE A 385 -3.48 20.91 8.20
C PHE A 385 -2.77 19.60 7.83
N VAL A 386 -1.45 19.54 8.05
CA VAL A 386 -0.65 18.34 7.78
C VAL A 386 -1.12 17.15 8.63
N SER A 387 -1.45 17.38 9.91
CA SER A 387 -2.02 16.32 10.77
C SER A 387 -3.39 15.85 10.28
N LEU A 388 -4.28 16.76 9.87
CA LEU A 388 -5.59 16.42 9.32
C LEU A 388 -5.46 15.55 8.06
N ILE A 389 -4.57 15.92 7.14
CA ILE A 389 -4.29 15.12 5.93
C ILE A 389 -3.92 13.69 6.30
N SER A 390 -3.04 13.49 7.28
CA SER A 390 -2.60 12.15 7.69
C SER A 390 -3.75 11.31 8.29
N ILE A 391 -4.60 11.91 9.12
CA ILE A 391 -5.74 11.23 9.76
C ILE A 391 -6.75 10.81 8.69
N TRP A 392 -7.11 11.73 7.82
CA TRP A 392 -8.07 11.48 6.77
C TRP A 392 -7.50 10.57 5.68
N ASN A 393 -6.18 10.54 5.50
CA ASN A 393 -5.54 9.55 4.63
C ASN A 393 -5.75 8.12 5.13
N TYR A 394 -5.55 7.88 6.43
CA TYR A 394 -5.86 6.59 7.04
C TYR A 394 -7.35 6.26 6.88
N ALA A 395 -8.23 7.19 7.22
CA ALA A 395 -9.69 6.99 7.12
C ALA A 395 -10.11 6.66 5.69
N GLY A 396 -9.56 7.35 4.69
CA GLY A 396 -9.81 7.10 3.27
C GLY A 396 -9.40 5.69 2.84
N ARG A 397 -8.20 5.23 3.23
CA ARG A 397 -7.71 3.87 2.89
C ARG A 397 -8.64 2.78 3.40
N VAL A 398 -9.05 2.92 4.66
CA VAL A 398 -9.92 1.96 5.32
C VAL A 398 -11.33 2.02 4.74
N ALA A 399 -11.89 3.22 4.61
CA ALA A 399 -13.24 3.42 4.09
C ALA A 399 -13.36 2.91 2.65
N SER A 400 -12.39 3.19 1.78
CA SER A 400 -12.42 2.68 0.41
C SER A 400 -12.19 1.18 0.33
N GLY A 401 -11.30 0.61 1.16
CA GLY A 401 -11.05 -0.83 1.20
C GLY A 401 -12.30 -1.64 1.53
N PHE A 402 -12.96 -1.32 2.65
CA PHE A 402 -14.20 -1.99 3.06
C PHE A 402 -15.40 -1.58 2.21
N GLY A 403 -15.57 -0.27 1.98
CA GLY A 403 -16.72 0.27 1.24
C GLY A 403 -16.78 -0.24 -0.19
N SER A 404 -15.63 -0.35 -0.87
CA SER A 404 -15.59 -0.89 -2.22
C SER A 404 -15.87 -2.39 -2.27
N GLU A 405 -15.48 -3.16 -1.25
CA GLU A 405 -15.82 -4.59 -1.18
C GLU A 405 -17.34 -4.79 -0.95
N ILE A 406 -17.94 -3.98 -0.07
CA ILE A 406 -19.39 -4.02 0.18
C ILE A 406 -20.16 -3.60 -1.06
N LEU A 407 -19.75 -2.52 -1.73
CA LEU A 407 -20.40 -2.02 -2.94
C LEU A 407 -20.26 -3.00 -4.12
N LEU A 408 -19.10 -3.64 -4.25
CA LEU A 408 -18.85 -4.67 -5.25
C LEU A 408 -19.66 -5.94 -4.99
N SER A 409 -19.62 -6.47 -3.77
CA SER A 409 -20.30 -7.72 -3.41
C SER A 409 -21.83 -7.59 -3.45
N LYS A 410 -22.38 -6.50 -2.90
CA LYS A 410 -23.82 -6.29 -2.77
C LYS A 410 -24.47 -5.64 -4.00
N TYR A 411 -23.80 -4.69 -4.64
CA TYR A 411 -24.37 -3.89 -5.73
C TYR A 411 -23.66 -4.08 -7.08
N LYS A 412 -22.63 -4.95 -7.15
CA LYS A 412 -21.83 -5.19 -8.37
C LYS A 412 -21.27 -3.90 -8.98
N LEU A 413 -20.99 -2.91 -8.12
CA LEU A 413 -20.54 -1.60 -8.55
C LEU A 413 -19.04 -1.65 -8.88
N PRO A 414 -18.62 -1.35 -10.13
CA PRO A 414 -17.22 -1.44 -10.53
C PRO A 414 -16.33 -0.50 -9.71
N ARG A 415 -15.20 -0.98 -9.17
CA ARG A 415 -14.22 -0.14 -8.46
C ARG A 415 -13.75 1.09 -9.25
N PRO A 416 -13.60 1.05 -10.59
CA PRO A 416 -13.32 2.23 -11.40
C PRO A 416 -14.34 3.38 -11.21
N VAL A 417 -15.62 3.08 -10.96
CA VAL A 417 -16.65 4.10 -10.69
C VAL A 417 -16.40 4.76 -9.34
N LEU A 418 -16.08 3.98 -8.30
CA LEU A 418 -15.74 4.55 -7.00
C LEU A 418 -14.49 5.44 -7.10
N LEU A 419 -13.49 5.02 -7.88
CA LEU A 419 -12.29 5.83 -8.09
C LEU A 419 -12.63 7.14 -8.81
N ALA A 420 -13.48 7.12 -9.85
CA ALA A 420 -13.95 8.33 -10.50
C ALA A 420 -14.66 9.29 -9.53
N PHE A 421 -15.52 8.76 -8.64
CA PHE A 421 -16.17 9.56 -7.60
C PHE A 421 -15.16 10.19 -6.63
N VAL A 422 -14.15 9.42 -6.18
CA VAL A 422 -13.07 9.92 -5.31
C VAL A 422 -12.28 11.04 -6.00
N LEU A 423 -12.00 10.91 -7.31
CA LEU A 423 -11.32 11.95 -8.08
C LEU A 423 -12.18 13.23 -8.17
N LEU A 424 -13.48 13.11 -8.46
CA LEU A 424 -14.40 14.26 -8.48
C LEU A 424 -14.52 14.93 -7.11
N LEU A 425 -14.56 14.15 -6.03
CA LEU A 425 -14.56 14.69 -4.66
C LEU A 425 -13.27 15.47 -4.37
N SER A 426 -12.13 15.00 -4.88
CA SER A 426 -10.84 15.68 -4.68
C SER A 426 -10.78 17.07 -5.34
N CYS A 427 -11.53 17.28 -6.43
CA CYS A 427 -11.66 18.59 -7.07
C CYS A 427 -12.22 19.65 -6.12
N VAL A 428 -13.10 19.28 -5.18
CA VAL A 428 -13.59 20.21 -4.15
C VAL A 428 -12.42 20.73 -3.31
N GLY A 429 -11.52 19.84 -2.89
CA GLY A 429 -10.31 20.20 -2.16
C GLY A 429 -9.36 21.09 -2.97
N HIS A 430 -9.18 20.81 -4.27
CA HIS A 430 -8.37 21.62 -5.17
C HIS A 430 -8.93 23.01 -5.38
N LEU A 431 -10.25 23.13 -5.61
CA LEU A 431 -10.91 24.42 -5.78
C LEU A 431 -10.88 25.26 -4.51
N LEU A 432 -11.04 24.64 -3.33
CA LEU A 432 -10.90 25.32 -2.06
C LEU A 432 -9.51 25.95 -1.88
N ILE A 433 -8.44 25.26 -2.31
CA ILE A 433 -7.08 25.82 -2.32
C ILE A 433 -6.98 26.96 -3.35
N ALA A 434 -7.52 26.77 -4.56
CA ALA A 434 -7.43 27.74 -5.64
C ALA A 434 -8.10 29.09 -5.30
N PHE A 435 -9.18 29.07 -4.52
CA PHE A 435 -9.92 30.29 -4.15
C PHE A 435 -9.54 30.85 -2.77
N GLY A 436 -8.93 30.07 -1.89
CA GLY A 436 -8.36 30.56 -0.63
C GLY A 436 -9.37 31.22 0.32
N LEU A 437 -10.61 30.74 0.37
CA LEU A 437 -11.65 31.25 1.28
C LEU A 437 -11.26 31.06 2.76
N PRO A 438 -11.83 31.82 3.71
CA PRO A 438 -11.65 31.56 5.14
C PRO A 438 -11.98 30.10 5.48
N PHE A 439 -11.17 29.47 6.33
CA PHE A 439 -11.26 28.05 6.69
C PHE A 439 -11.11 27.03 5.54
N SER A 440 -10.90 27.46 4.30
CA SER A 440 -10.79 26.57 3.12
C SER A 440 -9.71 25.51 3.27
N LEU A 441 -8.55 25.85 3.86
CA LEU A 441 -7.46 24.89 4.07
C LEU A 441 -7.78 23.80 5.10
N TYR A 442 -8.63 24.08 6.11
CA TYR A 442 -9.08 23.04 7.02
C TYR A 442 -9.90 21.99 6.27
N ILE A 443 -10.90 22.45 5.50
CA ILE A 443 -11.78 21.56 4.73
C ILE A 443 -10.99 20.86 3.60
N SER A 444 -10.13 21.58 2.90
CA SER A 444 -9.30 21.01 1.84
C SER A 444 -8.35 19.93 2.38
N SER A 445 -7.72 20.15 3.55
CA SER A 445 -6.88 19.13 4.20
C SER A 445 -7.63 17.82 4.47
N VAL A 446 -8.88 17.92 4.93
CA VAL A 446 -9.76 16.77 5.17
C VAL A 446 -10.09 16.05 3.86
N VAL A 447 -10.59 16.78 2.87
CA VAL A 447 -11.04 16.23 1.58
C VAL A 447 -9.87 15.60 0.81
N ILE A 448 -8.75 16.32 0.68
CA ILE A 448 -7.55 15.85 -0.02
C ILE A 448 -6.94 14.64 0.70
N GLY A 449 -6.84 14.68 2.03
CA GLY A 449 -6.36 13.55 2.82
C GLY A 449 -7.18 12.30 2.58
N PHE A 450 -8.52 12.41 2.69
CA PHE A 450 -9.45 11.30 2.43
C PHE A 450 -9.35 10.77 1.01
N CYS A 451 -9.36 11.64 0.00
CA CYS A 451 -9.35 11.22 -1.40
C CYS A 451 -8.04 10.53 -1.79
N PHE A 452 -6.89 11.07 -1.37
CA PHE A 452 -5.59 10.44 -1.60
C PHE A 452 -5.53 9.06 -0.93
N GLY A 453 -6.07 8.95 0.29
CA GLY A 453 -6.15 7.69 1.02
C GLY A 453 -7.04 6.66 0.33
N ALA A 454 -8.22 7.11 -0.10
CA ALA A 454 -9.23 6.27 -0.74
C ALA A 454 -8.78 5.73 -2.10
N ALA A 455 -8.07 6.54 -2.90
CA ALA A 455 -7.61 6.16 -4.23
C ALA A 455 -6.66 4.96 -4.21
N MET A 456 -5.76 4.87 -3.23
CA MET A 456 -4.71 3.85 -3.21
C MET A 456 -5.25 2.41 -3.15
N PRO A 457 -6.08 1.99 -2.18
CA PRO A 457 -6.66 0.65 -2.18
C PRO A 457 -7.54 0.36 -3.40
N LEU A 458 -8.22 1.37 -3.96
CA LEU A 458 -9.03 1.19 -5.16
C LEU A 458 -8.17 0.85 -6.37
N ILE A 459 -7.09 1.60 -6.63
CA ILE A 459 -6.17 1.35 -7.74
C ILE A 459 -5.54 -0.04 -7.61
N LEU A 460 -5.05 -0.37 -6.41
CA LEU A 460 -4.42 -1.66 -6.15
C LEU A 460 -5.41 -2.83 -6.26
N GLY A 461 -6.66 -2.59 -5.86
CA GLY A 461 -7.77 -3.49 -6.08
C GLY A 461 -7.95 -3.73 -7.57
N ILE A 462 -8.25 -2.68 -8.35
CA ILE A 462 -8.48 -2.74 -9.80
C ILE A 462 -7.37 -3.52 -10.52
N ILE A 463 -6.09 -3.27 -10.21
CA ILE A 463 -4.96 -4.00 -10.81
C ILE A 463 -5.09 -5.51 -10.55
N SER A 464 -5.38 -5.91 -9.31
CA SER A 464 -5.54 -7.33 -8.95
C SER A 464 -6.80 -7.97 -9.56
N GLU A 465 -7.84 -7.19 -9.85
CA GLU A 465 -9.10 -7.71 -10.40
C GLU A 465 -9.02 -7.89 -11.90
N LEU A 466 -8.40 -6.95 -12.61
CA LEU A 466 -8.35 -6.96 -14.08
C LEU A 466 -7.24 -7.84 -14.63
N PHE A 467 -6.06 -7.86 -14.00
CA PHE A 467 -4.86 -8.50 -14.55
C PHE A 467 -4.47 -9.82 -13.85
N GLY A 468 -5.25 -10.23 -12.86
CA GLY A 468 -5.03 -11.45 -12.11
C GLY A 468 -4.03 -11.32 -10.97
N LEU A 469 -3.75 -12.45 -10.31
CA LEU A 469 -2.91 -12.50 -9.11
C LEU A 469 -1.53 -13.09 -9.39
N LYS A 470 -1.30 -13.78 -10.52
CA LYS A 470 -0.01 -14.42 -10.81
C LYS A 470 1.17 -13.45 -10.71
N TYR A 471 1.21 -12.45 -11.58
CA TYR A 471 2.25 -11.41 -11.62
C TYR A 471 1.86 -10.11 -10.90
N TYR A 472 0.98 -10.21 -9.91
CA TYR A 472 0.46 -9.05 -9.20
C TYR A 472 1.58 -8.26 -8.50
N SER A 473 2.66 -8.91 -8.06
CA SER A 473 3.80 -8.24 -7.42
C SER A 473 4.41 -7.19 -8.33
N THR A 474 4.64 -7.53 -9.60
CA THR A 474 5.19 -6.60 -10.58
C THR A 474 4.19 -5.51 -10.98
N LEU A 475 2.93 -5.90 -11.25
CA LEU A 475 1.90 -4.95 -11.70
C LEU A 475 1.50 -3.95 -10.63
N TYR A 476 1.43 -4.40 -9.37
CA TYR A 476 1.26 -3.54 -8.19
C TYR A 476 2.32 -2.43 -8.15
N ASN A 477 3.59 -2.80 -8.31
CA ASN A 477 4.70 -1.86 -8.23
C ASN A 477 4.77 -0.93 -9.44
N PHE A 478 4.40 -1.42 -10.63
CA PHE A 478 4.25 -0.57 -11.81
C PHE A 478 3.14 0.48 -11.61
N GLY A 479 1.96 0.07 -11.10
CA GLY A 479 0.88 1.01 -10.76
C GLY A 479 1.32 2.07 -9.73
N GLY A 480 2.16 1.68 -8.77
CA GLY A 480 2.77 2.61 -7.81
C GLY A 480 3.60 3.73 -8.45
N MET A 481 4.25 3.48 -9.60
CA MET A 481 5.05 4.49 -10.30
C MET A 481 4.23 5.65 -10.89
N ALA A 482 2.91 5.52 -11.00
CA ALA A 482 2.07 6.63 -11.43
C ALA A 482 2.17 7.82 -10.45
N SER A 483 2.38 7.58 -9.16
CA SER A 483 2.48 8.63 -8.13
C SER A 483 3.69 9.56 -8.32
N PRO A 484 4.95 9.08 -8.42
CA PRO A 484 6.09 9.95 -8.67
C PRO A 484 6.04 10.65 -10.03
N VAL A 485 5.50 10.00 -11.07
CA VAL A 485 5.31 10.64 -12.38
C VAL A 485 4.30 11.80 -12.27
N GLY A 486 3.18 11.57 -11.58
CA GLY A 486 2.17 12.60 -11.31
C GLY A 486 2.71 13.76 -10.48
N SER A 487 3.48 13.48 -9.42
CA SER A 487 4.14 14.52 -8.62
C SER A 487 5.12 15.33 -9.47
N TYR A 488 5.97 14.72 -10.29
CA TYR A 488 6.87 15.49 -11.15
C TYR A 488 6.12 16.41 -12.14
N LEU A 489 5.07 15.90 -12.80
CA LEU A 489 4.31 16.68 -13.78
C LEU A 489 3.48 17.80 -13.13
N LEU A 490 2.75 17.51 -12.06
CA LEU A 490 1.81 18.46 -11.47
C LEU A 490 2.44 19.32 -10.37
N ASN A 491 3.32 18.75 -9.55
CA ASN A 491 4.01 19.48 -8.50
C ASN A 491 5.16 20.32 -9.08
N VAL A 492 6.16 19.69 -9.70
CA VAL A 492 7.38 20.41 -10.14
C VAL A 492 7.11 21.25 -11.38
N ARG A 493 6.52 20.66 -12.43
CA ARG A 493 6.37 21.35 -13.73
C ARG A 493 5.21 22.35 -13.76
N VAL A 494 4.11 22.10 -13.04
CA VAL A 494 2.95 22.99 -13.03
C VAL A 494 2.97 23.90 -11.79
N ALA A 495 2.84 23.35 -10.59
CA ALA A 495 2.69 24.16 -9.38
C ALA A 495 3.94 24.98 -9.06
N GLY A 496 5.12 24.36 -9.03
CA GLY A 496 6.39 25.04 -8.75
C GLY A 496 6.69 26.17 -9.74
N ARG A 497 6.64 25.91 -11.05
CA ARG A 497 6.89 26.94 -12.06
C ARG A 497 5.91 28.11 -12.02
N LEU A 498 4.64 27.84 -11.73
CA LEU A 498 3.62 28.90 -11.62
C LEU A 498 3.80 29.71 -10.34
N TYR A 499 4.18 29.05 -9.24
CA TYR A 499 4.54 29.70 -7.99
C TYR A 499 5.75 30.62 -8.20
N ASP A 500 6.84 30.11 -8.77
CA ASP A 500 8.07 30.87 -9.00
C ASP A 500 7.82 32.07 -9.90
N ARG A 501 7.05 31.89 -10.99
CA ARG A 501 6.66 33.00 -11.88
C ARG A 501 5.86 34.09 -11.16
N GLU A 502 4.97 33.73 -10.25
CA GLU A 502 4.22 34.71 -9.47
C GLU A 502 5.09 35.35 -8.39
N ALA A 503 5.99 34.58 -7.76
CA ALA A 503 6.97 35.09 -6.82
C ALA A 503 7.89 36.13 -7.47
N GLU A 504 8.37 35.87 -8.69
CA GLU A 504 9.16 36.82 -9.50
C GLU A 504 8.34 38.06 -9.87
N ARG A 505 7.06 37.89 -10.22
CA ARG A 505 6.17 39.04 -10.52
C ARG A 505 5.97 39.94 -9.29
N GLN A 506 5.85 39.37 -8.09
CA GLN A 506 5.69 40.11 -6.84
C GLN A 506 7.00 40.78 -6.39
N ASN A 507 8.12 40.04 -6.45
CA ASN A 507 9.41 40.47 -5.92
C ASN A 507 10.28 41.23 -6.95
N GLY A 508 10.02 41.09 -8.25
CA GLY A 508 10.71 41.80 -9.34
C GLY A 508 10.49 43.31 -9.35
N LYS A 509 9.58 43.83 -8.52
CA LYS A 509 9.42 45.27 -8.24
C LYS A 509 10.29 45.78 -7.07
N LEU A 510 10.94 44.88 -6.33
CA LEU A 510 11.81 45.16 -5.17
C LEU A 510 13.28 44.72 -5.41
N ALA A 511 13.72 44.62 -6.67
CA ALA A 511 15.03 44.09 -7.09
C ALA A 511 16.25 44.97 -6.72
N GLY A 512 16.28 45.52 -5.50
CA GLY A 512 17.39 46.27 -4.94
C GLY A 512 17.87 45.80 -3.56
N SER A 513 17.25 44.79 -2.92
CA SER A 513 17.72 44.35 -1.59
C SER A 513 17.62 42.84 -1.31
N SER A 514 18.81 42.23 -1.38
CA SER A 514 19.26 41.03 -0.67
C SER A 514 18.66 39.67 -1.06
N GLU A 515 19.51 38.66 -0.94
CA GLU A 515 19.32 37.19 -1.06
C GLU A 515 18.23 36.61 -0.13
N LYS A 516 17.05 37.23 -0.02
CA LYS A 516 15.90 36.60 0.62
C LYS A 516 15.22 35.71 -0.41
N ALA A 517 15.00 34.45 -0.04
CA ALA A 517 14.26 33.48 -0.83
C ALA A 517 13.00 34.12 -1.44
N LEU A 518 12.74 33.90 -2.73
CA LEU A 518 11.55 34.38 -3.44
C LEU A 518 10.28 33.83 -2.77
N THR A 519 9.74 34.57 -1.80
CA THR A 519 8.49 34.21 -1.13
C THR A 519 7.32 34.81 -1.91
N CYS A 520 6.37 33.98 -2.32
CA CYS A 520 5.10 34.42 -2.89
C CYS A 520 4.02 34.49 -1.81
N ILE A 521 3.25 35.58 -1.80
CA ILE A 521 2.17 35.85 -0.85
C ILE A 521 0.84 36.00 -1.61
N GLY A 522 -0.22 35.45 -1.04
CA GLY A 522 -1.59 35.53 -1.56
C GLY A 522 -2.05 34.27 -2.29
N VAL A 523 -3.35 34.24 -2.58
CA VAL A 523 -4.04 33.11 -3.24
C VAL A 523 -3.48 32.87 -4.65
N GLN A 524 -2.99 33.92 -5.29
CA GLN A 524 -2.48 33.97 -6.66
C GLN A 524 -1.31 33.01 -6.87
N CYS A 525 -0.51 32.76 -5.82
CA CYS A 525 0.64 31.87 -5.85
C CYS A 525 0.29 30.44 -6.28
N TYR A 526 -0.91 29.97 -5.93
CA TYR A 526 -1.37 28.62 -6.20
C TYR A 526 -2.66 28.54 -7.01
N LYS A 527 -3.39 29.65 -7.17
CA LYS A 527 -4.68 29.70 -7.88
C LYS A 527 -4.64 29.05 -9.25
N HIS A 528 -3.74 29.50 -10.14
CA HIS A 528 -3.67 28.98 -11.51
C HIS A 528 -3.24 27.51 -11.55
N ALA A 529 -2.28 27.13 -10.70
CA ALA A 529 -1.84 25.74 -10.61
C ALA A 529 -2.99 24.81 -10.21
N PHE A 530 -3.75 25.17 -9.18
CA PHE A 530 -4.86 24.34 -8.70
C PHE A 530 -6.08 24.35 -9.62
N LEU A 531 -6.31 25.40 -10.41
CA LEU A 531 -7.31 25.37 -11.49
C LEU A 531 -6.92 24.37 -12.59
N ILE A 532 -5.65 24.35 -13.01
CA ILE A 532 -5.13 23.37 -13.98
C ILE A 532 -5.24 21.95 -13.42
N ILE A 533 -4.79 21.75 -12.17
CA ILE A 533 -4.87 20.45 -11.49
C ILE A 533 -6.32 19.98 -11.39
N THR A 534 -7.27 20.87 -11.07
CA THR A 534 -8.70 20.54 -11.03
C THR A 534 -9.19 20.07 -12.40
N ALA A 535 -8.91 20.82 -13.48
CA ALA A 535 -9.35 20.47 -14.82
C ALA A 535 -8.80 19.10 -15.28
N VAL A 536 -7.52 18.86 -15.01
CA VAL A 536 -6.85 17.58 -15.32
C VAL A 536 -7.39 16.42 -14.46
N THR A 537 -7.75 16.68 -13.21
CA THR A 537 -8.39 15.69 -12.32
C THR A 537 -9.80 15.33 -12.78
N VAL A 538 -10.60 16.31 -13.24
CA VAL A 538 -11.91 16.08 -13.86
C VAL A 538 -11.77 15.23 -15.12
N ALA A 539 -10.82 15.55 -16.00
CA ALA A 539 -10.54 14.74 -17.18
C ALA A 539 -10.15 13.30 -16.79
N SER A 540 -9.36 13.13 -15.73
CA SER A 540 -8.98 11.82 -15.20
C SER A 540 -10.19 11.03 -14.69
N ALA A 541 -11.15 11.70 -14.03
CA ALA A 541 -12.40 11.07 -13.60
C ALA A 541 -13.23 10.57 -14.80
N VAL A 542 -13.30 11.35 -15.89
CA VAL A 542 -13.96 10.92 -17.14
C VAL A 542 -13.25 9.70 -17.74
N VAL A 543 -11.92 9.70 -17.80
CA VAL A 543 -11.12 8.56 -18.26
C VAL A 543 -11.37 7.31 -17.39
N MET A 544 -11.52 7.47 -16.07
CA MET A 544 -11.91 6.38 -15.19
C MET A 544 -13.33 5.85 -15.44
N LEU A 545 -14.28 6.71 -15.81
CA LEU A 545 -15.62 6.26 -16.23
C LEU A 545 -15.57 5.47 -17.54
N VAL A 546 -14.65 5.80 -18.46
CA VAL A 546 -14.41 4.98 -19.66
C VAL A 546 -13.89 3.59 -19.27
N LEU A 547 -12.96 3.50 -18.31
CA LEU A 547 -12.51 2.19 -17.78
C LEU A 547 -13.66 1.42 -17.13
N ALA A 548 -14.51 2.11 -16.36
CA ALA A 548 -15.70 1.52 -15.75
C ALA A 548 -16.65 0.94 -16.80
N TRP A 549 -16.87 1.66 -17.90
CA TRP A 549 -17.71 1.19 -19.00
C TRP A 549 -17.10 -0.04 -19.69
N ARG A 550 -15.79 -0.02 -20.00
CA ARG A 550 -15.08 -1.15 -20.63
C ARG A 550 -15.09 -2.42 -19.78
N THR A 551 -15.08 -2.28 -18.46
CA THR A 551 -15.01 -3.41 -17.51
C THR A 551 -16.37 -3.78 -16.92
N ARG A 552 -17.46 -3.12 -17.35
CA ARG A 552 -18.80 -3.29 -16.76
C ARG A 552 -19.30 -4.74 -16.81
N GLU A 553 -19.13 -5.41 -17.94
CA GLU A 553 -19.56 -6.81 -18.12
C GLU A 553 -18.81 -7.75 -17.18
N PHE A 554 -17.51 -7.53 -16.98
CA PHE A 554 -16.70 -8.29 -16.01
C PHE A 554 -17.22 -8.11 -14.57
N TYR A 555 -17.45 -6.86 -14.15
CA TYR A 555 -17.92 -6.54 -12.78
C TYR A 555 -19.37 -6.93 -12.50
N ARG A 556 -20.22 -7.07 -13.54
CA ARG A 556 -21.58 -7.62 -13.41
C ARG A 556 -21.56 -9.10 -13.02
N GLY A 557 -20.54 -9.83 -13.46
CA GLY A 557 -20.36 -11.24 -13.15
C GLY A 557 -19.91 -11.49 -11.70
N ASP A 558 -19.64 -12.74 -11.41
CA ASP A 558 -19.03 -13.13 -10.14
C ASP A 558 -17.50 -13.26 -10.29
N ILE A 559 -16.80 -12.15 -10.08
CA ILE A 559 -15.35 -12.06 -10.28
C ILE A 559 -14.55 -12.95 -9.32
N TYR A 560 -15.20 -13.51 -8.29
CA TYR A 560 -14.56 -14.36 -7.28
C TYR A 560 -14.90 -15.85 -7.43
N ALA A 561 -15.76 -16.22 -8.38
CA ALA A 561 -16.20 -17.60 -8.57
C ALA A 561 -15.03 -18.59 -8.73
N LYS A 562 -14.02 -18.23 -9.54
CA LYS A 562 -12.83 -19.07 -9.77
C LYS A 562 -12.05 -19.42 -8.50
N PHE A 563 -12.07 -18.55 -7.49
CA PHE A 563 -11.37 -18.81 -6.23
C PHE A 563 -12.16 -19.73 -5.30
N ARG A 564 -13.49 -19.76 -5.46
CA ARG A 564 -14.36 -20.68 -4.71
C ARG A 564 -14.35 -22.08 -5.30
N GLU A 565 -14.48 -22.21 -6.63
CA GLU A 565 -14.43 -23.49 -7.33
C GLU A 565 -13.10 -24.22 -7.11
N GLY A 566 -11.97 -23.49 -7.21
CA GLY A 566 -10.66 -24.04 -6.90
C GLY A 566 -10.54 -24.55 -5.45
N SER A 567 -11.14 -23.83 -4.49
CA SER A 567 -11.12 -24.25 -3.08
C SER A 567 -12.00 -25.48 -2.79
N GLU A 568 -13.09 -25.67 -3.56
CA GLU A 568 -14.00 -26.81 -3.41
C GLU A 568 -13.43 -28.08 -4.06
N SER A 569 -12.86 -27.98 -5.26
CA SER A 569 -12.18 -29.11 -5.92
C SER A 569 -11.05 -29.66 -5.05
N GLU A 570 -10.28 -28.78 -4.39
CA GLU A 570 -9.17 -29.21 -3.53
C GLU A 570 -9.62 -29.78 -2.18
N ARG A 571 -10.76 -29.35 -1.61
CA ARG A 571 -11.34 -30.02 -0.43
C ARG A 571 -11.70 -31.47 -0.75
N VAL A 572 -12.17 -31.73 -1.97
CA VAL A 572 -12.47 -33.08 -2.43
C VAL A 572 -11.17 -33.88 -2.58
N ASP A 573 -10.15 -33.35 -3.26
CA ASP A 573 -8.88 -34.05 -3.45
C ASP A 573 -8.14 -34.36 -2.14
N SER A 574 -8.03 -33.39 -1.23
CA SER A 574 -7.41 -33.60 0.09
C SER A 574 -8.13 -34.65 0.93
N SER A 575 -9.47 -34.69 0.86
CA SER A 575 -10.26 -35.74 1.52
C SER A 575 -10.08 -37.12 0.89
N LEU A 576 -9.71 -37.20 -0.39
CA LEU A 576 -9.42 -38.45 -1.09
C LEU A 576 -8.01 -38.96 -0.77
N GLU A 577 -7.01 -38.07 -0.73
CA GLU A 577 -5.63 -38.40 -0.31
C GLU A 577 -5.57 -38.90 1.14
N GLU A 578 -6.28 -38.25 2.06
CA GLU A 578 -6.35 -38.67 3.48
C GLU A 578 -6.99 -40.07 3.61
N LYS A 579 -8.04 -40.37 2.83
CA LYS A 579 -8.68 -41.69 2.78
C LYS A 579 -7.82 -42.77 2.10
N MET A 580 -6.94 -42.40 1.17
CA MET A 580 -6.00 -43.32 0.53
C MET A 580 -4.80 -43.62 1.43
N GLY A 581 -4.32 -42.63 2.19
CA GLY A 581 -3.29 -42.79 3.22
C GLY A 581 -3.74 -43.70 4.37
N GLU A 582 -4.94 -43.47 4.93
CA GLU A 582 -5.49 -44.32 6.00
C GLU A 582 -5.72 -45.77 5.56
N LYS A 583 -5.97 -46.03 4.27
CA LYS A 583 -6.07 -47.40 3.72
C LYS A 583 -4.72 -48.08 3.51
N SER A 584 -3.63 -47.32 3.39
CA SER A 584 -2.27 -47.86 3.23
C SER A 584 -1.66 -48.26 4.57
N ASP A 585 -2.01 -47.57 5.66
CA ASP A 585 -1.53 -47.88 7.01
C ASP A 585 -2.37 -48.96 7.74
N SER A 586 -3.46 -49.42 7.11
CA SER A 586 -4.34 -50.49 7.63
C SER A 586 -4.07 -51.87 7.01
N LYS A 587 -2.97 -52.05 6.28
CA LYS A 587 -2.45 -53.33 5.80
C LYS A 587 -1.03 -53.53 6.33
#